data_AF-B0XFM6-F1
#
_entry.id   AF-B0XFM6-F1
#
_cell.length_a   1.000
_cell.length_b   1.000
_cell.length_c   1.000
_cell.angle_alpha   90.00
_cell.angle_beta   90.00
_cell.angle_gamma   90.00
#
_symmetry.space_group_name_H-M   'P 1'
#
loop_
_entity.id
_entity.type
_entity.pdbx_description
1 polymer ?
#
loop_
_entity_poly.entity_id
_entity_poly.type
_entity_poly.pdbx_seq_one_letter_code
_entity_poly.pdbx_strand_id
1 'polypeptide(L)'
;MSRFFDNEVGDKTTSATVLASELLREPEKLNEQMLHPQTIIAGWRASTQAARSMLIAVAQDNSKDAEKFQEEFNEHCLHDAQLVDSVPAKVEIGQAGRRCRDAVEIWQVMIGEDTLLRFESSLSRICTVVIRGTTQQITDEADRSLHDALCMLAATVKEVRIVYGGGCPKTLMACAVFKLAAETTGKKSMAIGSVR
;
A
#
# COMPACT_ATOMS: atom_id res chain seq x y z
N MET A 1 12.90 23.92 -6.76
CA MET A 1 11.73 23.15 -7.24
C MET A 1 11.84 21.65 -7.01
N SER A 2 13.02 21.03 -6.88
CA SER A 2 13.14 19.56 -6.66
C SER A 2 12.88 19.10 -5.22
N ARG A 3 13.30 19.86 -4.19
CA ARG A 3 13.16 19.43 -2.78
C ARG A 3 11.73 19.32 -2.26
N PHE A 4 10.78 20.05 -2.85
CA PHE A 4 9.37 19.98 -2.42
C PHE A 4 8.68 18.72 -2.95
N PHE A 5 9.00 18.27 -4.17
CA PHE A 5 8.43 17.03 -4.70
C PHE A 5 9.09 15.78 -4.09
N ASP A 6 10.38 15.83 -3.74
CA ASP A 6 11.05 14.71 -3.06
C ASP A 6 10.51 14.47 -1.64
N ASN A 7 10.25 15.54 -0.89
CA ASN A 7 9.79 15.42 0.49
C ASN A 7 8.31 15.00 0.60
N GLU A 8 7.50 15.28 -0.42
CA GLU A 8 6.05 15.01 -0.40
C GLU A 8 5.66 13.73 -1.15
N VAL A 9 6.48 13.26 -2.11
CA VAL A 9 6.14 12.10 -2.95
C VAL A 9 7.11 10.92 -2.76
N GLY A 10 8.30 11.16 -2.19
CA GLY A 10 9.37 10.16 -2.17
C GLY A 10 9.81 9.78 -3.59
N ASP A 11 10.87 8.99 -3.72
CA ASP A 11 11.49 8.53 -4.98
C ASP A 11 10.60 7.60 -5.83
N LYS A 12 9.37 8.03 -6.14
CA LYS A 12 8.40 7.27 -6.94
C LYS A 12 8.45 7.71 -8.42
N THR A 13 9.04 8.86 -8.73
CA THR A 13 9.13 9.40 -10.11
C THR A 13 10.24 8.74 -10.92
N THR A 14 11.40 8.44 -10.31
CA THR A 14 12.51 7.74 -10.97
C THR A 14 12.10 6.33 -11.37
N SER A 15 11.53 5.55 -10.43
CA SER A 15 11.07 4.19 -10.71
C SER A 15 9.95 4.15 -11.75
N ALA A 16 9.01 5.11 -11.71
CA ALA A 16 7.96 5.21 -12.72
C ALA A 16 8.52 5.52 -14.12
N THR A 17 9.54 6.39 -14.20
CA THR A 17 10.21 6.73 -15.46
C THR A 17 11.00 5.55 -16.02
N VAL A 18 11.74 4.83 -15.17
CA VAL A 18 12.47 3.62 -15.56
C VAL A 18 11.52 2.52 -16.05
N LEU A 19 10.41 2.30 -15.34
CA LEU A 19 9.39 1.33 -15.75
C LEU A 19 8.75 1.71 -17.08
N ALA A 20 8.38 2.98 -17.27
CA ALA A 20 7.83 3.47 -18.53
C ALA A 20 8.84 3.30 -19.68
N SER A 21 10.13 3.51 -19.41
CA SER A 21 11.20 3.38 -20.39
C SER A 21 11.39 1.93 -20.84
N GLU A 22 11.43 0.98 -19.90
CA GLU A 22 11.50 -0.46 -20.24
C GLU A 22 10.22 -0.94 -20.94
N LEU A 23 9.04 -0.46 -20.53
CA LEU A 23 7.78 -0.79 -21.18
C LEU A 23 7.78 -0.31 -22.64
N LEU A 24 8.28 0.90 -22.92
CA LEU A 24 8.36 1.45 -24.28
C LEU A 24 9.44 0.78 -25.16
N ARG A 25 10.37 0.04 -24.58
CA ARG A 25 11.43 -0.67 -25.32
C ARG A 25 10.92 -1.93 -26.04
N GLU A 26 9.96 -2.64 -25.47
CA GLU A 26 9.37 -3.85 -26.09
C GLU A 26 8.59 -3.60 -27.40
N PRO A 27 7.73 -2.58 -27.54
CA PRO A 27 7.01 -2.31 -28.77
C PRO A 27 7.91 -1.76 -29.88
N GLU A 28 9.04 -1.12 -29.52
CA GLU A 28 10.06 -0.71 -30.49
C GLU A 28 10.63 -1.94 -31.23
N LYS A 29 10.97 -3.01 -30.51
CA LYS A 29 11.43 -4.29 -31.11
C LYS A 29 10.36 -4.91 -32.03
N LEU A 30 9.09 -4.80 -31.67
CA LEU A 30 7.99 -5.29 -32.51
C LEU A 30 7.80 -4.43 -33.77
N ASN A 31 8.05 -3.13 -33.66
CA ASN A 31 8.02 -2.21 -34.79
C ASN A 31 9.16 -2.51 -35.78
N GLU A 32 10.36 -2.82 -35.29
CA GLU A 32 11.48 -3.31 -36.12
C GLU A 32 11.13 -4.62 -36.86
N GLN A 33 10.30 -5.47 -36.25
CA GLN A 33 9.77 -6.70 -36.86
C GLN A 33 8.58 -6.47 -37.82
N MET A 34 8.33 -5.22 -38.23
CA MET A 34 7.26 -4.84 -39.16
C MET A 34 5.85 -5.22 -38.67
N LEU A 35 5.61 -5.15 -37.35
CA LEU A 35 4.25 -5.15 -36.80
C LEU A 35 3.66 -3.73 -36.83
N HIS A 36 2.45 -3.62 -37.36
CA HIS A 36 1.73 -2.35 -37.35
C HIS A 36 1.38 -1.92 -35.91
N PRO A 37 1.60 -0.63 -35.53
CA PRO A 37 1.36 -0.15 -34.16
C PRO A 37 -0.05 -0.44 -33.62
N GLN A 38 -1.08 -0.39 -34.48
CA GLN A 38 -2.45 -0.72 -34.08
C GLN A 38 -2.61 -2.17 -33.63
N THR A 39 -1.85 -3.11 -34.21
CA THR A 39 -1.85 -4.53 -33.82
C THR A 39 -1.15 -4.72 -32.47
N ILE A 40 -0.07 -3.96 -32.22
CA ILE A 40 0.64 -3.97 -30.94
C ILE A 40 -0.29 -3.47 -29.82
N ILE A 41 -0.91 -2.30 -30.02
CA ILE A 41 -1.85 -1.71 -29.07
C ILE A 41 -3.04 -2.67 -28.80
N ALA A 42 -3.58 -3.28 -29.85
CA ALA A 42 -4.67 -4.25 -29.71
C ALA A 42 -4.26 -5.53 -28.98
N GLY A 43 -3.02 -6.01 -29.18
CA GLY A 43 -2.45 -7.14 -28.44
C GLY A 43 -2.30 -6.82 -26.96
N TRP A 44 -1.65 -5.70 -26.65
CA TRP A 44 -1.41 -5.28 -25.27
C TRP A 44 -2.68 -5.00 -24.47
N ARG A 45 -3.67 -4.35 -25.08
CA ARG A 45 -4.99 -4.17 -24.45
C ARG A 45 -5.64 -5.50 -24.10
N ALA A 46 -5.53 -6.49 -24.99
CA ALA A 46 -6.04 -7.84 -24.73
C ALA A 46 -5.26 -8.52 -23.60
N SER A 47 -3.93 -8.40 -23.56
CA SER A 47 -3.09 -8.90 -22.46
C SER A 47 -3.49 -8.28 -21.11
N THR A 48 -3.66 -6.95 -21.05
CA THR A 48 -4.09 -6.25 -19.82
C THR A 48 -5.46 -6.75 -19.35
N GLN A 49 -6.39 -6.97 -20.28
CA GLN A 49 -7.71 -7.47 -19.94
C GLN A 49 -7.67 -8.90 -19.38
N ALA A 50 -6.86 -9.78 -19.98
CA ALA A 50 -6.70 -11.16 -19.51
C ALA A 50 -5.96 -11.25 -18.17
N ALA A 51 -4.93 -10.43 -17.96
CA ALA A 51 -4.27 -10.33 -16.67
C ALA A 51 -5.25 -9.84 -15.58
N ARG A 52 -6.04 -8.80 -15.90
CA ARG A 52 -7.03 -8.24 -14.98
C ARG A 52 -8.14 -9.23 -14.64
N SER A 53 -8.67 -9.97 -15.61
CA SER A 53 -9.73 -10.95 -15.35
C SER A 53 -9.23 -12.08 -14.46
N MET A 54 -8.00 -12.57 -14.66
CA MET A 54 -7.41 -13.58 -13.81
C MET A 54 -7.12 -13.09 -12.40
N LEU A 55 -6.64 -11.85 -12.24
CA LEU A 55 -6.42 -11.27 -10.92
C LEU A 55 -7.73 -11.16 -10.14
N ILE A 56 -8.82 -10.71 -10.80
CA ILE A 56 -10.14 -10.62 -10.19
C ILE A 56 -10.69 -12.01 -9.83
N ALA A 57 -10.44 -13.03 -10.67
CA ALA A 57 -10.90 -14.40 -10.41
C ALA A 57 -10.20 -15.06 -9.20
N VAL A 58 -8.95 -14.68 -8.92
CA VAL A 58 -8.16 -15.23 -7.81
C VAL A 58 -8.31 -14.39 -6.53
N ALA A 59 -8.75 -13.14 -6.66
CA ALA A 59 -8.98 -12.27 -5.51
C ALA A 59 -10.04 -12.86 -4.57
N GLN A 60 -9.68 -13.01 -3.31
CA GLN A 60 -10.61 -13.45 -2.26
C GLN A 60 -11.37 -12.25 -1.74
N ASP A 61 -12.70 -12.33 -1.79
CA ASP A 61 -13.59 -11.28 -1.30
C ASP A 61 -14.05 -11.62 0.11
N ASN A 62 -13.52 -10.89 1.09
CA ASN A 62 -13.86 -11.04 2.50
C ASN A 62 -14.94 -10.03 2.96
N SER A 63 -15.66 -9.39 2.04
CA SER A 63 -16.64 -8.33 2.37
C SER A 63 -17.82 -8.76 3.24
N LYS A 64 -18.14 -10.05 3.28
CA LYS A 64 -19.32 -10.58 4.01
C LYS A 64 -19.02 -10.99 5.45
N ASP A 65 -17.76 -11.28 5.76
CA ASP A 65 -17.35 -11.86 7.05
C ASP A 65 -16.32 -10.95 7.73
N ALA A 66 -16.81 -9.92 8.43
CA ALA A 66 -15.96 -8.95 9.12
C ALA A 66 -15.11 -9.58 10.25
N GLU A 67 -15.64 -10.61 10.92
CA GLU A 67 -14.92 -11.34 11.98
C GLU A 67 -13.74 -12.14 11.41
N LYS A 68 -13.99 -12.90 10.34
CA LYS A 68 -12.94 -13.66 9.65
C LYS A 68 -11.87 -12.75 9.06
N PHE A 69 -12.24 -11.58 8.54
CA PHE A 69 -11.29 -10.58 8.09
C PHE A 69 -10.40 -10.06 9.23
N GLN A 70 -10.97 -9.80 10.42
CA GLN A 70 -10.19 -9.39 11.59
C GLN A 70 -9.26 -10.50 12.09
N GLU A 71 -9.73 -11.75 12.12
CA GLU A 71 -8.91 -12.91 12.51
C GLU A 71 -7.75 -13.13 11.52
N GLU A 72 -8.04 -13.14 10.21
CA GLU A 72 -7.01 -13.26 9.16
C GLU A 72 -6.01 -12.10 9.22
N PHE A 73 -6.48 -10.87 9.43
CA PHE A 73 -5.62 -9.70 9.58
C PHE A 73 -4.70 -9.82 10.82
N ASN A 74 -5.25 -10.26 11.95
CA ASN A 74 -4.48 -10.41 13.19
C ASN A 74 -3.45 -11.54 13.10
N GLU A 75 -3.81 -12.70 12.52
CA GLU A 75 -2.90 -13.84 12.39
C GLU A 75 -1.82 -13.62 11.32
N HIS A 76 -2.16 -13.06 10.14
CA HIS A 76 -1.19 -12.91 9.05
C HIS A 76 -0.37 -11.62 9.12
N CYS A 77 -0.89 -10.52 9.69
CA CYS A 77 -0.20 -9.23 9.69
C CYS A 77 0.37 -8.82 11.05
N LEU A 78 -0.14 -9.32 12.17
CA LEU A 78 0.20 -8.83 13.52
C LEU A 78 0.87 -9.85 14.44
N HIS A 79 1.37 -10.96 13.91
CA HIS A 79 1.95 -12.04 14.73
C HIS A 79 3.13 -11.58 15.64
N ASP A 80 3.78 -10.46 15.31
CA ASP A 80 4.85 -9.81 16.09
C ASP A 80 4.50 -8.39 16.58
N ALA A 81 3.29 -7.88 16.30
CA ALA A 81 2.88 -6.57 16.78
C ALA A 81 2.47 -6.68 18.25
N GLN A 82 3.47 -6.73 19.13
CA GLN A 82 3.25 -6.40 20.53
C GLN A 82 2.80 -4.93 20.56
N LEU A 83 1.49 -4.72 20.65
CA LEU A 83 0.96 -3.50 21.26
C LEU A 83 1.62 -3.39 22.62
N VAL A 84 2.56 -2.47 22.76
CA VAL A 84 3.07 -2.08 24.07
C VAL A 84 1.99 -1.20 24.72
N ASP A 85 0.84 -1.81 25.00
CA ASP A 85 -0.15 -1.30 25.94
C ASP A 85 0.35 -1.57 27.35
N SER A 86 1.50 -0.99 27.69
CA SER A 86 1.97 -0.95 29.07
C SER A 86 3.11 0.05 29.22
N VAL A 87 2.74 1.32 29.25
CA VAL A 87 3.37 2.19 30.24
C VAL A 87 2.35 2.34 31.38
N PRO A 88 2.40 1.49 32.43
CA PRO A 88 1.64 1.73 33.63
C PRO A 88 2.35 2.85 34.40
N ALA A 89 2.17 4.08 33.96
CA ALA A 89 2.61 5.24 34.71
C ALA A 89 1.37 5.84 35.37
N LYS A 90 1.05 5.33 36.56
CA LYS A 90 0.21 6.05 37.52
C LYS A 90 0.99 7.31 37.89
N VAL A 91 0.74 8.41 37.19
CA VAL A 91 1.37 9.71 37.46
C VAL A 91 0.29 10.56 38.11
N GLU A 92 0.28 10.58 39.43
CA GLU A 92 -0.48 11.56 40.19
C GLU A 92 0.20 12.91 40.08
N ILE A 93 -0.37 13.83 39.30
CA ILE A 93 -0.08 15.26 39.46
C ILE A 93 -1.30 16.12 39.11
N GLY A 94 -1.76 16.88 40.11
CA GLY A 94 -2.28 18.24 40.00
C GLY A 94 -3.50 18.52 39.12
N GLN A 95 -4.65 18.75 39.76
CA GLN A 95 -5.86 19.31 39.15
C GLN A 95 -5.58 20.62 38.39
N ALA A 96 -5.77 20.63 37.07
CA ALA A 96 -5.98 21.86 36.29
C ALA A 96 -6.89 21.60 35.07
N GLY A 97 -8.09 21.05 35.31
CA GLY A 97 -9.11 20.88 34.28
C GLY A 97 -9.78 22.21 33.91
N ARG A 98 -9.46 22.77 32.74
CA ARG A 98 -10.34 23.74 32.07
C ARG A 98 -11.33 22.99 31.18
N ARG A 99 -12.60 22.94 31.60
CA ARG A 99 -13.72 22.32 30.86
C ARG A 99 -13.96 23.04 29.53
N CYS A 100 -13.63 22.39 28.42
CA CYS A 100 -14.25 22.64 27.12
C CYS A 100 -15.54 21.80 26.99
N ARG A 101 -16.48 22.24 26.16
CA ARG A 101 -17.89 21.77 26.13
C ARG A 101 -18.10 20.34 25.63
N ASP A 102 -17.08 19.74 25.02
CA ASP A 102 -16.97 18.30 24.79
C ASP A 102 -15.96 17.77 25.80
N ALA A 103 -16.26 16.68 26.53
CA ALA A 103 -15.39 16.17 27.60
C ALA A 103 -14.06 15.66 27.01
N VAL A 104 -13.08 16.57 26.94
CA VAL A 104 -11.69 16.30 26.60
C VAL A 104 -10.89 16.45 27.88
N GLU A 105 -10.35 15.34 28.36
CA GLU A 105 -9.42 15.31 29.47
C GLU A 105 -8.01 15.58 28.95
N ILE A 106 -7.27 16.46 29.65
CA ILE A 106 -5.91 16.82 29.28
C ILE A 106 -4.99 16.32 30.37
N TRP A 107 -4.10 15.41 29.99
CA TRP A 107 -3.13 14.81 30.87
C TRP A 107 -1.74 15.30 30.49
N GLN A 108 -0.94 15.67 31.48
CA GLN A 108 0.48 15.93 31.27
C GLN A 108 1.24 14.64 31.57
N VAL A 109 1.83 14.03 30.54
CA VAL A 109 2.50 12.73 30.61
C VAL A 109 3.97 12.92 30.26
N MET A 110 4.87 12.44 31.12
CA MET A 110 6.29 12.37 30.78
C MET A 110 6.56 11.09 30.00
N ILE A 111 7.11 11.24 28.79
CA ILE A 111 7.56 10.12 27.95
C ILE A 111 9.07 10.29 27.78
N GLY A 112 9.87 9.44 28.41
CA GLY A 112 11.32 9.61 28.45
C GLY A 112 11.71 10.88 29.23
N GLU A 113 12.41 11.81 28.58
CA GLU A 113 12.86 13.07 29.18
C GLU A 113 11.92 14.26 28.90
N ASP A 114 11.02 14.13 27.92
CA ASP A 114 10.12 15.22 27.55
C ASP A 114 8.74 15.05 28.17
N THR A 115 8.13 16.18 28.49
CA THR A 115 6.75 16.22 28.96
C THR A 115 5.81 16.58 27.82
N LEU A 116 4.85 15.70 27.53
CA LEU A 116 3.87 15.85 26.47
C LEU A 116 2.47 16.01 27.05
N LEU A 117 1.57 16.65 26.28
CA LEU A 117 0.16 16.75 26.61
C LEU A 117 -0.62 15.69 25.85
N ARG A 118 -1.21 14.76 26.59
CA ARG A 118 -2.16 13.76 26.08
C ARG A 118 -3.56 14.33 26.19
N PHE A 119 -4.19 14.52 25.04
CA PHE A 119 -5.61 14.87 24.96
C PHE A 119 -6.39 13.56 24.82
N GLU A 120 -7.23 13.27 25.80
CA GLU A 120 -8.10 12.10 25.79
C GLU A 120 -9.55 12.54 25.66
N SER A 121 -10.26 11.95 24.72
CA SER A 121 -11.69 12.19 24.55
C SER A 121 -12.37 10.88 24.22
N SER A 122 -13.43 10.55 24.94
CA SER A 122 -14.20 9.33 24.74
C SER A 122 -14.99 9.30 23.43
N LEU A 123 -15.06 10.42 22.72
CA LEU A 123 -15.80 10.58 21.46
C LEU A 123 -14.90 10.70 20.23
N SER A 124 -13.59 10.93 20.39
CA SER A 124 -12.72 11.19 19.24
C SER A 124 -12.23 9.89 18.61
N ARG A 125 -12.34 9.80 17.27
CA ARG A 125 -11.70 8.75 16.46
C ARG A 125 -10.27 9.15 16.06
N ILE A 126 -9.63 10.01 16.84
CA ILE A 126 -8.34 10.62 16.53
C ILE A 126 -7.30 9.98 17.44
N CYS A 127 -6.29 9.36 16.85
CA CYS A 127 -5.12 8.87 17.55
C CYS A 127 -3.89 9.71 17.18
N THR A 128 -2.98 9.86 18.13
CA THR A 128 -1.68 10.48 17.90
C THR A 128 -0.61 9.42 18.19
N VAL A 129 0.23 9.14 17.21
CA VAL A 129 1.38 8.22 17.36
C VAL A 129 2.62 9.07 17.61
N VAL A 130 3.36 8.78 18.68
CA VAL A 130 4.62 9.46 19.02
C VAL A 130 5.78 8.54 18.66
N ILE A 131 6.59 8.96 17.68
CA ILE A 131 7.78 8.23 17.24
C ILE A 131 9.00 8.86 17.89
N ARG A 132 9.82 8.05 18.58
CA ARG A 132 11.14 8.45 19.08
C ARG A 132 12.20 7.58 18.41
N GLY A 133 13.20 8.22 17.84
CA GLY A 133 14.35 7.54 17.22
C GLY A 133 15.66 8.22 17.64
N THR A 134 16.75 7.48 17.56
CA THR A 134 18.09 7.95 17.94
C THR A 134 18.66 8.97 16.95
N THR A 135 18.23 8.89 15.68
CA THR A 135 18.63 9.79 14.60
C THR A 135 17.41 10.25 13.81
N GLN A 136 17.51 11.42 13.19
CA GLN A 136 16.44 11.97 12.33
C GLN A 136 16.11 11.03 11.17
N GLN A 137 17.10 10.32 10.63
CA GLN A 137 16.90 9.37 9.54
C GLN A 137 15.97 8.20 9.94
N ILE A 138 16.08 7.71 11.18
CA ILE A 138 15.24 6.62 11.68
C ILE A 138 13.82 7.14 11.94
N THR A 139 13.67 8.34 12.48
CA THR A 139 12.34 8.94 12.70
C THR A 139 11.62 9.23 11.39
N ASP A 140 12.35 9.75 10.39
CA ASP A 140 11.80 10.04 9.06
C ASP A 140 11.40 8.74 8.34
N GLU A 141 12.20 7.69 8.46
CA GLU A 141 11.88 6.38 7.86
C GLU A 141 10.70 5.69 8.58
N ALA A 142 10.61 5.82 9.90
CA ALA A 142 9.49 5.31 10.67
C ALA A 142 8.18 6.05 10.35
N ASP A 143 8.22 7.38 10.19
CA ASP A 143 7.08 8.19 9.75
C ASP A 143 6.60 7.75 8.36
N ARG A 144 7.53 7.61 7.40
CA ARG A 144 7.22 7.10 6.06
C ARG A 144 6.62 5.70 6.09
N SER A 145 7.18 4.80 6.88
CA SER A 145 6.70 3.42 7.04
C SER A 145 5.29 3.37 7.61
N LEU A 146 4.99 4.19 8.62
CA LEU A 146 3.66 4.30 9.19
C LEU A 146 2.67 4.93 8.22
N HIS A 147 3.08 5.95 7.48
CA HIS A 147 2.24 6.58 6.46
C HIS A 147 1.85 5.57 5.37
N ASP A 148 2.81 4.80 4.84
CA ASP A 148 2.56 3.78 3.82
C ASP A 148 1.65 2.65 4.38
N ALA A 149 1.91 2.18 5.60
CA ALA A 149 1.08 1.17 6.26
C ALA A 149 -0.37 1.65 6.46
N LEU A 150 -0.57 2.86 6.99
CA LEU A 150 -1.89 3.45 7.18
C LEU A 150 -2.61 3.70 5.86
N CYS A 151 -1.90 4.10 4.81
CA CYS A 151 -2.45 4.23 3.46
C CYS A 151 -2.96 2.88 2.93
N MET A 152 -2.21 1.79 3.15
CA MET A 152 -2.64 0.44 2.78
C MET A 152 -3.88 0.01 3.58
N LEU A 153 -3.90 0.26 4.89
CA LEU A 153 -5.07 -0.05 5.73
C LEU A 153 -6.31 0.77 5.36
N ALA A 154 -6.14 2.04 5.02
CA ALA A 154 -7.24 2.87 4.53
C ALA A 154 -7.78 2.38 3.18
N ALA A 155 -6.92 1.82 2.33
CA ALA A 155 -7.33 1.20 1.07
C ALA A 155 -8.07 -0.13 1.29
N THR A 156 -7.61 -0.98 2.22
CA THR A 156 -8.28 -2.26 2.53
C THR A 156 -9.66 -2.08 3.17
N VAL A 157 -9.88 -1.00 3.92
CA VAL A 157 -11.21 -0.63 4.43
C VAL A 157 -12.20 -0.31 3.29
N LYS A 158 -11.72 0.25 2.17
CA LYS A 158 -12.57 0.54 0.99
C LYS A 158 -12.73 -0.67 0.08
N GLU A 159 -11.70 -1.50 -0.03
CA GLU A 159 -11.61 -2.64 -0.94
C GLU A 159 -11.13 -3.87 -0.17
N VAL A 160 -12.06 -4.77 0.15
CA VAL A 160 -11.81 -5.95 1.00
C VAL A 160 -11.26 -7.15 0.20
N ARG A 161 -11.00 -6.96 -1.10
CA ARG A 161 -10.42 -8.01 -1.95
C ARG A 161 -8.93 -8.12 -1.70
N ILE A 162 -8.50 -9.31 -1.29
CA ILE A 162 -7.08 -9.63 -1.06
C ILE A 162 -6.56 -10.61 -2.11
N VAL A 163 -5.27 -10.50 -2.43
CA VAL A 163 -4.53 -11.45 -3.26
C VAL A 163 -3.29 -11.90 -2.52
N TYR A 164 -2.85 -13.13 -2.77
CA TYR A 164 -1.63 -13.65 -2.17
C TYR A 164 -0.39 -12.85 -2.63
N GLY A 165 0.57 -12.66 -1.73
CA GLY A 165 1.83 -11.97 -2.01
C GLY A 165 2.87 -12.86 -2.73
N GLY A 166 4.15 -12.56 -2.50
CA GLY A 166 5.28 -13.44 -2.90
C GLY A 166 5.45 -13.63 -4.41
N GLY A 167 4.92 -12.73 -5.24
CA GLY A 167 4.98 -12.85 -6.70
C GLY A 167 3.97 -13.83 -7.32
N CYS A 168 3.11 -14.48 -6.51
CA CYS A 168 2.02 -15.33 -6.99
C CYS A 168 1.12 -14.63 -8.04
N PRO A 169 0.57 -13.43 -7.79
CA PRO A 169 -0.31 -12.75 -8.74
C PRO A 169 0.43 -12.39 -10.03
N LYS A 170 1.73 -12.06 -9.96
CA LYS A 170 2.56 -11.79 -11.15
C LYS A 170 2.67 -13.03 -12.03
N THR A 171 2.98 -14.18 -11.43
CA THR A 171 3.08 -15.46 -12.14
C THR A 171 1.74 -15.87 -12.75
N LEU A 172 0.65 -15.72 -12.00
CA LEU A 172 -0.70 -16.06 -12.49
C LEU A 172 -1.12 -15.18 -13.68
N MET A 173 -0.89 -13.87 -13.59
CA MET A 173 -1.13 -12.94 -14.70
C MET A 173 -0.27 -13.27 -15.92
N ALA A 174 1.02 -13.59 -15.72
CA ALA A 174 1.91 -14.00 -16.81
C ALA A 174 1.42 -15.28 -17.49
N CYS A 175 1.04 -16.31 -16.71
CA CYS A 175 0.46 -17.53 -17.25
C CYS A 175 -0.82 -17.27 -18.06
N ALA A 176 -1.66 -16.35 -17.62
CA ALA A 176 -2.88 -15.95 -18.34
C ALA A 176 -2.57 -15.33 -19.70
N VAL A 177 -1.64 -14.39 -19.73
CA VAL A 177 -1.19 -13.72 -20.96
C VAL A 177 -0.53 -14.73 -21.91
N PHE A 178 0.29 -15.65 -21.40
CA PHE A 178 0.91 -16.70 -22.22
C PHE A 178 -0.12 -17.67 -22.80
N LYS A 179 -1.15 -18.06 -22.03
CA LYS A 179 -2.26 -18.87 -22.55
C LYS A 179 -2.99 -18.15 -23.68
N LEU A 180 -3.32 -16.87 -23.47
CA LEU A 180 -3.95 -16.04 -24.50
C LEU A 180 -3.06 -15.90 -25.75
N ALA A 181 -1.75 -15.77 -25.58
CA ALA A 181 -0.81 -15.71 -26.69
C ALA A 181 -0.80 -17.01 -27.50
N ALA A 182 -0.85 -18.17 -26.83
CA ALA A 182 -0.88 -19.48 -27.48
C ALA A 182 -2.20 -19.74 -28.23
N GLU A 183 -3.33 -19.25 -27.73
CA GLU A 183 -4.64 -19.37 -28.36
C GLU A 183 -4.82 -18.41 -29.54
N THR A 184 -4.23 -17.22 -29.46
CA THR A 184 -4.34 -16.21 -30.51
C THR A 184 -3.44 -16.56 -31.69
N THR A 185 -3.98 -16.51 -32.91
CA THR A 185 -3.20 -16.75 -34.13
C THR A 185 -2.67 -15.45 -34.75
N GLY A 186 -1.61 -15.58 -35.55
CA GLY A 186 -1.03 -14.48 -36.35
C GLY A 186 -0.18 -13.49 -35.56
N LYS A 187 0.09 -12.33 -36.16
CA LYS A 187 1.01 -11.30 -35.61
C LYS A 187 0.55 -10.73 -34.26
N LYS A 188 -0.76 -10.81 -33.94
CA LYS A 188 -1.30 -10.37 -32.65
C LYS A 188 -0.76 -11.21 -31.49
N SER A 189 -0.50 -12.50 -31.71
CA SER A 189 0.11 -13.40 -30.72
C SER A 189 1.49 -12.92 -30.26
N MET A 190 2.32 -12.46 -31.21
CA MET A 190 3.65 -11.92 -30.91
C MET A 190 3.59 -10.68 -30.02
N ALA A 191 2.61 -9.80 -30.27
CA ALA A 191 2.38 -8.62 -29.44
C ALA A 191 1.86 -8.97 -28.03
N ILE A 192 1.02 -10.01 -27.91
CA ILE A 192 0.53 -10.46 -26.59
C ILE A 192 1.68 -11.07 -25.78
N GLY A 193 2.51 -11.91 -26.41
CA GLY A 193 3.64 -12.58 -25.77
C GLY A 193 4.84 -11.68 -25.44
N SER A 194 4.88 -10.44 -25.95
CA SER A 194 5.93 -9.48 -25.62
C SER A 194 5.75 -8.84 -24.24
N VAL A 195 4.55 -8.93 -23.65
CA VAL A 195 4.26 -8.36 -22.33
C VAL A 195 4.87 -9.27 -21.27
N ARG A 196 5.97 -8.85 -20.65
CA ARG A 196 6.72 -9.57 -19.60
C ARG A 196 6.94 -8.72 -18.35
#